data_AF-A0A951X3X9-F1
#
_entry.id   AF-A0A951X3X9-F1
#
_cell.length_a   1.000
_cell.length_b   1.000
_cell.length_c   1.000
_cell.angle_alpha   90.00
_cell.angle_beta   90.00
_cell.angle_gamma   90.00
#
_symmetry.space_group_name_H-M   'P 1'
#
loop_
_entity.id
_entity.type
_entity.pdbx_description
1 polymer ?
#
loop_
_entity_poly.entity_id
_entity_poly.type
_entity_poly.pdbx_seq_one_letter_code
_entity_poly.pdbx_strand_id
1 'polypeptide(L)' 'RTHTAKRQRTILSSAFVELYRETVLADFDSEVFLRELGTDARVIALFCVEREPLACHRSLLAERLQEQLSLSVRHLVPHM' A
#
# COMPACT_ATOMS: atom_id res chain seq x y z
N ARG A 1 5.89 12.17 -22.97
CA ARG A 1 5.70 11.54 -21.65
C ARG A 1 4.89 10.27 -21.86
N THR A 2 5.49 9.09 -21.71
CA THR A 2 4.82 7.82 -22.01
C THR A 2 3.95 7.44 -20.81
N HIS A 3 2.63 7.59 -20.93
CA HIS A 3 1.68 7.15 -19.92
C HIS A 3 1.49 5.63 -20.04
N THR A 4 2.10 4.85 -19.15
CA THR A 4 1.78 3.42 -19.03
C THR A 4 0.38 3.29 -18.42
N ALA A 5 -0.52 2.62 -19.14
CA ALA A 5 -1.86 2.31 -18.63
C ALA A 5 -1.75 1.58 -17.28
N LYS A 6 -2.61 1.93 -16.32
CA LYS A 6 -2.57 1.45 -14.92
C LYS A 6 -2.44 -0.08 -14.80
N ARG A 7 -3.06 -0.83 -15.73
CA ARG A 7 -3.10 -2.30 -15.77
C ARG A 7 -1.82 -2.97 -16.30
N GLN A 8 -0.92 -2.24 -16.96
CA GLN A 8 0.36 -2.78 -17.48
C GLN A 8 1.56 -2.43 -16.57
N ARG A 9 1.32 -1.67 -15.50
CA ARG A 9 2.38 -1.27 -14.56
C ARG A 9 2.73 -2.46 -13.67
N THR A 10 4.02 -2.76 -13.54
CA THR A 10 4.56 -3.75 -12.60
C THR A 10 5.24 -3.09 -11.40
N ILE A 11 5.65 -1.82 -11.54
CA ILE A 11 6.29 -1.02 -10.49
C ILE A 11 5.85 0.44 -10.55
N LEU A 12 5.68 1.09 -9.40
CA LEU A 12 5.48 2.52 -9.29
C LEU A 12 6.74 3.28 -9.74
N SER A 13 6.57 4.42 -10.42
CA SER A 13 7.68 5.33 -10.69
C SER A 13 8.16 5.99 -9.40
N SER A 14 9.46 6.31 -9.29
CA SER A 14 10.03 7.03 -8.13
C SER A 14 9.26 8.31 -7.81
N ALA A 15 8.97 9.14 -8.82
CA ALA A 15 8.20 10.37 -8.65
C ALA A 15 6.78 10.16 -8.09
N PHE A 16 6.17 8.99 -8.33
CA PHE A 16 4.88 8.66 -7.73
C PHE A 16 5.05 8.28 -6.26
N VAL A 17 6.08 7.48 -5.95
CA VAL A 17 6.38 7.05 -4.59
C VAL A 17 6.69 8.25 -3.70
N GLU A 18 7.56 9.15 -4.16
CA GLU A 18 7.93 10.39 -3.47
C GLU A 18 6.70 11.24 -3.19
N LEU A 19 5.93 11.59 -4.24
CA LEU A 19 4.75 12.44 -4.07
C LEU A 19 3.69 11.79 -3.18
N TYR A 20 3.44 10.48 -3.30
CA TYR A 20 2.49 9.78 -2.44
C TYR A 20 2.93 9.78 -0.97
N ARG A 21 4.23 9.62 -0.72
CA ARG A 21 4.78 9.68 0.64
C ARG A 21 4.64 11.09 1.24
N GLU A 22 4.94 12.12 0.47
CA GLU A 22 4.90 13.52 0.91
C GLU A 22 3.49 14.10 1.03
N THR A 23 2.52 13.62 0.25
CA THR A 23 1.17 14.23 0.20
C THR A 23 0.10 13.37 0.83
N VAL A 24 0.15 12.05 0.67
CA VAL A 24 -0.89 11.15 1.16
C VAL A 24 -0.47 10.53 2.49
N LEU A 25 0.76 10.02 2.57
CA LEU A 25 1.24 9.37 3.79
C LEU A 25 1.82 10.34 4.82
N ALA A 26 2.01 11.62 4.50
CA ALA A 26 2.51 12.59 5.46
C ALA A 26 1.53 12.80 6.63
N ASP A 27 0.24 12.86 6.32
CA ASP A 27 -0.84 13.08 7.31
C ASP A 27 -1.58 11.78 7.69
N PHE A 28 -1.08 10.62 7.26
CA PHE A 28 -1.67 9.33 7.57
C PHE A 28 -1.22 8.83 8.94
N ASP A 29 -2.18 8.64 9.86
CA ASP A 29 -1.95 8.07 11.19
C ASP A 29 -2.31 6.57 11.20
N SER A 30 -1.28 5.73 11.28
CA SER A 30 -1.42 4.26 11.30
C SER A 30 -2.15 3.74 12.53
N GLU A 31 -2.02 4.41 13.68
CA GLU A 31 -2.65 4.00 14.93
C GLU A 31 -4.15 4.35 14.92
N VAL A 32 -4.52 5.52 14.40
CA VAL A 32 -5.92 5.87 14.15
C VAL A 32 -6.55 4.87 13.18
N PHE A 33 -5.88 4.58 12.07
CA PHE A 33 -6.36 3.62 11.07
C PHE A 33 -6.65 2.24 11.68
N LEU A 34 -5.76 1.71 12.52
CA LEU A 34 -6.00 0.44 13.21
C LEU A 34 -7.18 0.51 14.19
N ARG A 35 -7.30 1.61 14.95
CA ARG A 35 -8.43 1.78 15.89
C ARG A 35 -9.76 1.81 15.16
N GLU A 36 -9.83 2.46 14.00
CA GLU A 36 -11.04 2.52 13.17
C GLU A 36 -11.46 1.15 12.62
N LEU A 37 -10.51 0.26 12.35
CA LEU A 37 -10.78 -1.13 11.97
C LEU A 37 -11.30 -1.99 13.14
N GLY A 38 -11.13 -1.50 14.37
CA GLY A 38 -11.53 -2.17 15.61
C GLY A 38 -10.43 -3.07 16.17
N THR A 39 -10.36 -3.12 17.51
CA THR A 39 -9.34 -3.87 18.27
C THR A 39 -9.43 -5.39 18.11
N ASP A 40 -10.55 -5.89 17.59
CA ASP A 40 -10.76 -7.31 17.34
C ASP A 40 -10.26 -7.77 15.97
N ALA A 41 -9.87 -6.84 15.09
CA ALA A 41 -9.25 -7.18 13.83
C ALA A 41 -7.95 -7.97 14.06
N ARG A 42 -7.84 -9.14 13.44
CA ARG A 42 -6.64 -10.00 13.51
C ARG A 42 -5.86 -10.02 12.19
N VAL A 43 -6.55 -9.80 11.08
CA VAL A 43 -5.99 -9.79 9.72
C VAL A 43 -6.62 -8.66 8.95
N ILE A 44 -5.78 -7.84 8.32
CA ILE A 44 -6.21 -6.72 7.48
C ILE A 44 -5.81 -7.01 6.04
N ALA A 45 -6.77 -6.94 5.12
CA ALA A 45 -6.55 -7.17 3.70
C ALA A 45 -6.66 -5.84 2.94
N LEU A 46 -5.56 -5.43 2.28
CA LEU A 46 -5.55 -4.26 1.40
C LEU A 46 -5.90 -4.67 -0.03
N PHE A 47 -7.06 -4.22 -0.51
CA PHE A 47 -7.55 -4.50 -1.85
C PHE A 47 -7.04 -3.49 -2.88
N CYS A 48 -6.73 -3.98 -4.07
CA CYS A 48 -6.32 -3.14 -5.19
C CYS A 48 -6.58 -3.89 -6.50
N VAL A 49 -6.77 -3.17 -7.60
CA VAL A 49 -7.08 -3.76 -8.91
C VAL A 49 -5.82 -4.23 -9.66
N GLU A 50 -4.66 -3.72 -9.27
CA GLU A 50 -3.37 -4.09 -9.84
C GLU A 50 -2.89 -5.43 -9.28
N ARG A 51 -2.39 -6.30 -10.19
CA ARG A 51 -1.86 -7.63 -9.85
C ARG A 51 -0.63 -7.51 -8.94
N GLU A 52 0.37 -6.76 -9.39
CA GLU A 52 1.65 -6.66 -8.70
C GLU A 52 1.57 -5.66 -7.53
N PRO A 53 1.95 -6.02 -6.30
CA PRO A 53 1.93 -5.11 -5.15
C PRO A 53 2.76 -3.85 -5.38
N LEU A 54 3.93 -4.00 -5.99
CA LEU A 54 4.85 -2.90 -6.29
C LEU A 54 4.30 -1.94 -7.36
N ALA A 55 3.24 -2.32 -8.09
CA ALA A 55 2.62 -1.48 -9.11
C ALA A 55 1.59 -0.47 -8.56
N CYS A 56 1.24 -0.55 -7.28
CA CYS A 56 0.19 0.28 -6.69
C CYS A 56 0.55 0.78 -5.29
N HIS A 57 -0.27 1.70 -4.79
CA HIS A 57 -0.02 2.37 -3.50
C HIS A 57 -0.18 1.44 -2.29
N ARG A 58 -0.77 0.24 -2.45
CA ARG A 58 -0.95 -0.69 -1.33
C ARG A 58 0.38 -1.17 -0.76
N SER A 59 1.43 -1.29 -1.58
CA SER A 59 2.75 -1.65 -1.05
C SER A 59 3.32 -0.54 -0.18
N LEU A 60 3.11 0.73 -0.54
CA LEU A 60 3.57 1.88 0.24
C LEU A 60 2.84 1.97 1.58
N LEU A 61 1.51 1.76 1.58
CA LEU A 61 0.75 1.73 2.83
C LEU A 61 1.13 0.53 3.70
N ALA A 62 1.29 -0.66 3.10
CA ALA A 62 1.69 -1.86 3.84
C ALA A 62 3.08 -1.70 4.49
N GLU A 63 4.05 -1.14 3.77
CA GLU A 63 5.39 -0.80 4.28
C GLU A 63 5.27 0.16 5.47
N ARG A 64 4.48 1.24 5.33
CA ARG A 64 4.26 2.19 6.43
C ARG A 64 3.68 1.53 7.68
N LEU A 65 2.66 0.70 7.52
CA LEU A 65 2.03 -0.02 8.63
C LEU A 65 2.99 -1.02 9.26
N GLN A 66 3.81 -1.71 8.46
CA GLN A 66 4.84 -2.62 8.97
C GLN A 66 5.88 -1.86 9.80
N GLU A 67 6.39 -0.74 9.30
CA GLU A 67 7.43 0.05 9.98
C GLU A 67 6.93 0.67 11.28
N GLN A 68 5.74 1.31 11.25
CA GLN A 68 5.24 2.05 12.40
C GLN A 68 4.65 1.16 13.49
N LEU A 69 4.08 0.00 13.12
CA LEU A 69 3.31 -0.85 14.03
C LEU A 69 3.92 -2.25 14.20
N SER A 70 5.10 -2.49 13.61
CA SER A 70 5.80 -3.79 13.65
C SER A 70 4.94 -4.96 13.15
N LEU A 71 4.06 -4.71 12.17
CA LEU A 71 3.16 -5.72 11.63
C LEU A 71 3.84 -6.63 10.61
N SER A 72 3.38 -7.88 10.56
CA SER A 72 3.77 -8.81 9.49
C SER A 72 2.97 -8.53 8.23
N VAL A 73 3.66 -8.26 7.12
CA VAL A 73 3.04 -8.04 5.80
C VAL A 73 3.28 -9.24 4.90
N ARG A 74 2.19 -9.73 4.28
CA ARG A 74 2.24 -10.72 3.20
C ARG A 74 1.55 -10.16 1.97
N HIS A 75 2.28 -10.07 0.87
CA HIS A 75 1.68 -9.70 -0.40
C HIS A 75 0.97 -10.90 -1.04
N LEU A 76 -0.31 -10.72 -1.35
CA LEU A 76 -1.11 -11.70 -2.05
C LEU A 76 -1.12 -11.38 -3.55
N VAL A 77 -0.71 -12.35 -4.35
CA VAL A 77 -0.77 -12.32 -5.82
C VAL A 77 -1.54 -13.53 -6.32
N PRO A 78 -2.31 -13.43 -7.42
CA PRO A 78 -2.95 -14.60 -8.00
C PRO A 78 -1.90 -15.61 -8.43
N HIS A 79 -1.96 -16.82 -7.87
CA HIS A 79 -1.24 -17.97 -8.39
C HIS A 79 -1.94 -18.44 -9.67
N MET A 80 -1.16 -18.77 -10.70
CA MET A 80 -1.68 -19.47 -11.90
C MET A 80 -1.97 -20.92 -11.56
#